data_AF-A0A0D0EW02-F1
#
_entry.id   AF-A0A0D0EW02-F1
#
_cell.length_a   1.000
_cell.length_b   1.000
_cell.length_c   1.000
_cell.angle_alpha   90.00
_cell.angle_beta   90.00
_cell.angle_gamma   90.00
#
_symmetry.space_group_name_H-M   'P 1'
#
loop_
_entity.id
_entity.type
_entity.pdbx_description
1 polymer ?
#
loop_
_entity_poly.entity_id
_entity_poly.type
_entity_poly.pdbx_seq_one_letter_code
_entity_poly.pdbx_strand_id
1 'polypeptide(L)'
;MDIALLTLNDFTAYLNQAFKIRISDEIQLDAELIELTKLNNYSPLERNPFSIILRTEQKNEYYEQGIFTVEHPEKGYLDIFLTPLGFDSVGMKYEAVFS
;
A
#
# COMPACT_ATOMS: atom_id res chain seq x y z
N MET A 1 -9.70 -3.25 10.36
CA MET A 1 -10.59 -2.17 9.87
C MET A 1 -11.12 -2.58 8.51
N ASP A 2 -12.33 -2.19 8.12
CA ASP A 2 -12.81 -2.46 6.75
C ASP A 2 -12.12 -1.51 5.76
N ILE A 3 -11.33 -2.10 4.84
CA ILE A 3 -10.61 -1.35 3.80
C ILE A 3 -11.56 -0.64 2.82
N ALA A 4 -12.85 -1.00 2.78
CA ALA A 4 -13.86 -0.33 1.98
C ALA A 4 -14.15 1.10 2.46
N LEU A 5 -13.84 1.42 3.72
CA LEU A 5 -14.06 2.73 4.31
C LEU A 5 -12.88 3.68 4.14
N LEU A 6 -11.73 3.17 3.67
CA LEU A 6 -10.54 3.98 3.46
C LEU A 6 -10.73 4.91 2.25
N THR A 7 -10.19 6.11 2.42
CA THR A 7 -10.18 7.19 1.44
C THR A 7 -8.75 7.66 1.19
N LEU A 8 -8.54 8.38 0.09
CA LEU A 8 -7.26 9.01 -0.22
C LEU A 8 -6.75 9.92 0.91
N ASN A 9 -7.66 10.57 1.64
CA ASN A 9 -7.29 11.47 2.75
C ASN A 9 -6.68 10.73 3.94
N ASP A 10 -7.03 9.46 4.15
CA ASP A 10 -6.45 8.65 5.22
C ASP A 10 -4.94 8.43 5.04
N PHE A 11 -4.44 8.53 3.80
CA PHE A 11 -3.03 8.33 3.45
C PHE A 11 -2.28 9.62 3.14
N THR A 12 -2.97 10.74 2.88
CA THR A 12 -2.34 11.98 2.41
C THR A 12 -1.31 12.54 3.39
N ALA A 13 -1.57 12.45 4.70
CA ALA A 13 -0.64 12.88 5.74
C ALA A 13 0.56 11.94 5.93
N TYR A 14 0.55 10.78 5.26
CA TYR A 14 1.56 9.72 5.42
C TYR A 14 2.44 9.56 4.18
N LEU A 15 2.37 10.47 3.20
CA LEU A 15 3.30 10.47 2.08
C LEU A 15 4.74 10.68 2.59
N ASN A 16 5.65 9.84 2.12
CA ASN A 16 7.03 9.68 2.57
C ASN A 16 7.17 9.29 4.06
N GLN A 17 6.14 8.68 4.65
CA GLN A 17 6.21 8.10 5.99
C GLN A 17 6.40 6.59 5.94
N ALA A 18 6.95 6.06 7.03
CA ALA A 18 7.20 4.64 7.19
C ALA A 18 5.90 3.86 7.51
N PHE A 19 5.82 2.67 6.93
CA PHE A 19 4.84 1.62 7.11
C PHE A 19 5.57 0.30 7.34
N LYS A 20 4.83 -0.72 7.78
CA LYS A 20 5.33 -2.10 7.80
C LYS A 20 4.42 -3.01 7.01
N ILE A 21 5.02 -3.88 6.20
CA ILE A 21 4.31 -4.93 5.48
C ILE A 21 4.67 -6.26 6.13
N ARG A 22 3.67 -6.93 6.71
CA ARG A 22 3.80 -8.27 7.25
C ARG A 22 3.45 -9.27 6.15
N ILE A 23 4.47 -10.01 5.70
CA ILE A 23 4.34 -11.05 4.69
C ILE A 23 3.95 -12.38 5.34
N SER A 24 4.51 -12.64 6.51
CA SER A 24 4.17 -13.77 7.38
C SER A 24 4.40 -13.38 8.84
N ASP A 25 4.13 -14.27 9.80
CA ASP A 25 4.41 -14.01 11.21
C ASP A 25 5.90 -13.73 11.49
N GLU A 26 6.78 -14.31 10.68
CA GLU A 26 8.24 -14.21 10.81
C GLU A 26 8.86 -13.12 9.93
N ILE A 27 8.16 -12.70 8.87
CA ILE A 27 8.69 -11.80 7.85
C ILE A 27 7.92 -10.48 7.86
N GLN A 28 8.62 -9.42 8.23
CA GLN A 28 8.16 -8.04 8.15
C GLN A 28 9.13 -7.19 7.34
N LEU A 29 8.58 -6.31 6.53
CA LEU A 29 9.34 -5.40 5.68
C LEU A 29 9.02 -3.97 6.09
N ASP A 30 10.06 -3.18 6.32
CA ASP A 30 9.90 -1.74 6.39
C ASP A 30 9.59 -1.22 4.97
N ALA A 31 8.61 -0.31 4.89
CA ALA A 31 8.15 0.27 3.65
C ALA A 31 7.92 1.77 3.82
N GLU A 32 8.01 2.52 2.73
CA GLU A 32 7.68 3.94 2.65
C GLU A 32 6.51 4.13 1.70
N LEU A 33 5.52 4.94 2.08
CA LEU A 33 4.50 5.39 1.13
C LEU A 33 5.07 6.46 0.21
N ILE A 34 5.40 6.10 -1.03
CA ILE A 34 6.10 6.99 -1.97
C ILE A 34 5.19 7.66 -2.99
N GLU A 35 3.99 7.13 -3.21
CA GLU A 35 3.03 7.69 -4.17
C GLU A 35 1.59 7.47 -3.68
N LEU A 36 0.75 8.47 -3.94
CA LEU A 36 -0.69 8.45 -3.69
C LEU A 36 -1.39 9.06 -4.91
N THR A 37 -2.19 8.26 -5.59
CA THR A 37 -2.78 8.64 -6.88
C THR A 37 -4.29 8.52 -6.83
N LYS A 38 -5.00 9.63 -7.07
CA LYS A 38 -6.45 9.60 -7.28
C LYS A 38 -6.75 8.97 -8.63
N LEU A 39 -7.62 7.97 -8.66
CA LEU A 39 -8.05 7.33 -9.90
C LEU A 39 -9.37 7.95 -10.37
N ASN A 40 -9.58 7.92 -11.69
CA ASN A 40 -10.84 8.38 -12.26
C ASN A 40 -11.97 7.42 -11.88
N ASN A 41 -13.06 7.96 -11.35
CA ASN A 41 -14.26 7.19 -11.10
C ASN A 41 -15.14 7.19 -12.37
N TYR A 42 -15.30 6.03 -13.00
CA TYR A 42 -16.21 5.85 -14.13
C TYR A 42 -17.55 5.22 -13.70
N SER A 43 -17.74 4.96 -12.40
CA SER A 43 -18.95 4.40 -11.81
C SER A 43 -19.82 5.51 -11.18
N PRO A 44 -21.15 5.39 -11.21
CA PRO A 44 -22.05 6.29 -10.49
C PRO A 44 -22.00 6.13 -8.95
N LEU A 45 -21.22 5.18 -8.43
CA LEU A 45 -21.00 5.00 -6.99
C LEU A 45 -20.17 6.16 -6.43
N GLU A 46 -20.51 6.65 -5.23
CA GLU A 46 -19.84 7.81 -4.59
C GLU A 46 -18.38 7.57 -4.17
N ARG A 47 -17.89 6.32 -4.22
CA ARG A 47 -16.53 5.99 -3.80
C ARG A 47 -15.53 6.49 -4.84
N ASN A 48 -14.58 7.32 -4.39
CA ASN A 48 -13.51 7.83 -5.23
C ASN A 48 -12.34 6.83 -5.18
N PRO A 49 -12.04 6.10 -6.26
CA PRO A 49 -10.95 5.14 -6.26
C PRO A 49 -9.60 5.86 -6.16
N PHE A 50 -8.63 5.19 -5.57
CA PHE A 50 -7.26 5.66 -5.46
C PHE A 50 -6.29 4.50 -5.39
N SER A 51 -5.02 4.74 -5.69
CA SER A 51 -3.95 3.80 -5.43
C SER A 51 -2.85 4.41 -4.59
N ILE A 52 -2.09 3.55 -3.93
CA ILE A 52 -0.87 3.90 -3.22
C ILE A 52 0.28 3.03 -3.72
N ILE A 53 1.49 3.58 -3.68
CA ILE A 53 2.70 2.80 -3.90
C ILE A 53 3.54 2.80 -2.62
N LEU A 54 3.74 1.60 -2.08
CA LEU A 54 4.67 1.33 -0.99
C LEU A 54 6.00 0.85 -1.58
N ARG A 55 7.12 1.36 -1.07
CA ARG A 55 8.45 0.92 -1.46
C ARG A 55 9.20 0.34 -0.27
N THR A 56 9.72 -0.87 -0.43
CA THR A 56 10.58 -1.53 0.56
C THR A 56 12.05 -1.37 0.18
N GLU A 57 12.95 -1.78 1.07
CA GLU A 57 14.40 -1.68 0.86
C GLU A 57 15.02 -2.88 0.13
N GLN A 58 14.24 -3.93 -0.15
CA GLN A 58 14.74 -5.15 -0.78
C GLN A 58 15.27 -4.86 -2.18
N LYS A 59 16.44 -5.42 -2.50
CA LYS A 59 17.15 -5.15 -3.76
C LYS A 59 17.03 -6.27 -4.80
N ASN A 60 16.89 -7.51 -4.34
CA ASN A 60 17.09 -8.70 -5.18
C ASN A 60 15.96 -9.73 -5.02
N GLU A 61 15.09 -9.51 -4.05
CA GLU A 61 14.01 -10.42 -3.68
C GLU A 61 12.72 -9.62 -3.52
N TYR A 62 11.61 -10.27 -3.81
CA TYR A 62 10.28 -9.69 -3.68
C TYR A 62 9.27 -10.79 -3.40
N TYR A 63 8.10 -10.39 -2.94
CA TYR A 63 6.98 -11.28 -2.72
C TYR A 63 5.97 -11.12 -3.85
N GLU A 64 5.39 -12.23 -4.28
CA GLU A 64 4.36 -12.22 -5.32
C GLU A 64 3.10 -11.47 -4.87
N GLN A 65 2.24 -11.14 -5.83
CA GLN A 65 0.99 -10.47 -5.53
C GLN A 65 0.13 -11.28 -4.55
N GLY A 66 -0.47 -10.60 -3.58
CA GLY A 66 -1.22 -11.26 -2.53
C GLY A 66 -1.80 -10.29 -1.52
N ILE A 67 -2.61 -10.82 -0.60
CA ILE A 67 -3.11 -10.04 0.54
C ILE A 67 -2.06 -10.13 1.64
N PHE A 68 -1.55 -8.96 2.05
CA PHE A 68 -0.60 -8.83 3.15
C PHE A 68 -1.11 -7.83 4.17
N THR A 69 -0.71 -8.01 5.43
CA THR A 69 -1.10 -7.07 6.48
C THR A 69 -0.14 -5.87 6.47
N VAL A 70 -0.67 -4.69 6.20
CA VAL A 70 0.05 -3.42 6.29
C VAL A 70 -0.30 -2.75 7.61
N GLU A 71 0.72 -2.40 8.39
CA GLU A 71 0.58 -1.62 9.61
C GLU A 71 0.54 -0.13 9.26
N HIS A 72 -0.67 0.43 9.29
CA HIS A 72 -0.90 1.85 9.10
C HIS A 72 -0.76 2.60 10.44
N PRO A 73 -0.02 3.73 10.51
CA PRO A 73 0.27 4.42 11.78
C PRO A 73 -0.96 4.79 12.63
N GLU A 74 -2.04 5.28 12.01
CA GLU A 74 -3.30 5.59 12.72
C GLU A 74 -4.37 4.49 12.63
N LYS A 75 -4.56 3.88 11.46
CA LYS A 75 -5.66 2.94 11.20
C LYS A 75 -5.37 1.50 11.69
N GLY A 76 -4.15 1.24 12.17
CA GLY A 76 -3.71 -0.06 12.63
C GLY A 76 -3.48 -1.04 11.49
N TYR A 77 -3.79 -2.32 11.71
CA TYR A 77 -3.54 -3.38 10.74
C TYR A 77 -4.62 -3.44 9.65
N LEU A 78 -4.16 -3.39 8.40
CA LEU A 78 -4.98 -3.42 7.20
C LEU A 78 -4.56 -4.60 6.33
N ASP A 79 -5.49 -5.48 5.96
CA ASP A 79 -5.21 -6.55 5.00
C ASP A 79 -5.41 -6.01 3.59
N ILE A 80 -4.31 -5.80 2.87
CA ILE A 80 -4.27 -5.07 1.59
C ILE A 80 -3.74 -6.01 0.50
N PHE A 81 -4.43 -6.05 -0.64
CA PHE A 81 -3.91 -6.71 -1.83
C PHE A 81 -2.80 -5.87 -2.45
N LEU A 82 -1.57 -6.38 -2.44
CA LEU A 82 -0.39 -5.71 -2.97
C LEU A 82 0.05 -6.37 -4.28
N THR A 83 0.32 -5.56 -5.30
CA THR A 83 0.85 -6.00 -6.60
C THR A 83 2.28 -5.52 -6.77
N PRO A 84 3.27 -6.41 -7.01
CA PRO A 84 4.65 -6.00 -7.26
C PRO A 84 4.76 -5.19 -8.56
N LEU A 85 5.36 -4.00 -8.51
CA LEU A 85 5.63 -3.14 -9.66
C LEU A 85 7.08 -3.19 -10.16
N GLY A 86 7.93 -3.95 -9.47
CA GLY A 86 9.36 -4.06 -9.73
C GLY A 86 10.22 -3.10 -8.92
N PHE A 87 11.54 -3.31 -8.99
CA PHE A 87 12.53 -2.55 -8.25
C PHE A 87 12.78 -1.16 -8.86
N ASP A 88 13.07 -0.18 -8.01
CA ASP A 88 13.75 1.07 -8.38
C ASP A 88 15.18 1.10 -7.81
N SER A 89 15.84 2.27 -7.79
CA SER A 89 17.18 2.41 -7.20
C SER A 89 17.24 2.16 -5.69
N VAL A 90 16.10 2.28 -5.00
CA VAL A 90 15.95 2.15 -3.54
C VAL A 90 15.42 0.77 -3.15
N GLY A 91 14.48 0.18 -3.88
CA GLY A 91 14.07 -1.20 -3.65
C GLY A 91 12.75 -1.57 -4.33
N MET A 92 12.07 -2.58 -3.81
CA MET A 92 10.88 -3.15 -4.42
C MET A 92 9.65 -2.26 -4.20
N LYS A 93 8.88 -2.01 -5.27
CA LYS A 93 7.62 -1.27 -5.19
C LYS A 93 6.42 -2.20 -5.24
N TYR A 94 5.39 -1.86 -4.46
CA TYR A 94 4.12 -2.55 -4.40
C TYR A 94 2.98 -1.54 -4.53
N GLU A 95 2.02 -1.82 -5.40
CA GLU A 95 0.79 -1.03 -5.52
C GLU A 95 -0.35 -1.67 -4.76
N ALA A 96 -1.17 -0.85 -4.10
CA ALA A 96 -2.51 -1.21 -3.68
C ALA A 96 -3.54 -0.30 -4.35
N VAL A 97 -4.62 -0.89 -4.86
CA VAL A 97 -5.74 -0.16 -5.47
C VAL A 97 -6.97 -0.30 -4.59
N PHE A 98 -7.60 0.84 -4.26
CA PHE A 98 -8.83 0.93 -3.49
C PHE A 98 -9.94 1.46 -4.38
N SER A 99 -11.02 0.69 -4.55
CA SER A 99 -12.13 0.98 -5.48
C SER A 99 -13.50 0.96 -4.83
#